data_AF-K9FV12-F1
#
_entry.id   AF-K9FV12-F1
#
_cell.length_a   1.000
_cell.length_b   1.000
_cell.length_c   1.000
_cell.angle_alpha   90.00
_cell.angle_beta   90.00
_cell.angle_gamma   90.00
#
_symmetry.space_group_name_H-M   'P 1'
#
loop_
_entity.id
_entity.type
_entity.pdbx_description
1 polymer ?
#
loop_
_entity_poly.entity_id
_entity_poly.type
_entity_poly.pdbx_seq_one_letter_code
_entity_poly.pdbx_strand_id
1 'polypeptide(L)'
;MPHGFDKILHHDPDPQSPSPPPPPRRPSTQSRYHLHIRQQPIAARACGAGDRDRRPVDPPPIVQILLADFDSNSQEDRDLLQDPRFTVGCLLFPVSPSLPWAEPTETHPRERKRDHDRDQDRDQNPDLERERARESERETDGIARTDDNFSTPLLSGKAFMSPFYVDADPDPNSAPAHPSSMIDPHPETSPHNVYNHAASRLHQPATFFIFADLSIRSAGLYRLQFRLMNWGSVEDTGQSMPILAEAWSNPFHVYPAKDFPGMRDSSILAEGLKELGFVELKTRGHGKGKGKKRR
;
A
#
# COMPACT_ATOMS: atom_id res chain seq x y z
N MET A 1 -6.62 -13.24 -76.24
CA MET A 1 -6.96 -12.93 -74.84
C MET A 1 -7.83 -11.68 -74.85
N PRO A 2 -9.09 -11.70 -74.39
CA PRO A 2 -9.87 -10.48 -74.31
C PRO A 2 -9.39 -9.64 -73.11
N HIS A 3 -9.20 -8.34 -73.33
CA HIS A 3 -8.79 -7.36 -72.33
C HIS A 3 -9.98 -7.01 -71.41
N GLY A 4 -9.79 -7.03 -70.09
CA GLY A 4 -10.86 -6.70 -69.15
C GLY A 4 -10.65 -6.97 -67.66
N PHE A 5 -9.45 -7.32 -67.19
CA PHE A 5 -9.21 -7.63 -65.77
C PHE A 5 -8.43 -6.56 -64.98
N ASP A 6 -8.03 -5.45 -65.62
CA ASP A 6 -7.12 -4.47 -65.00
C ASP A 6 -7.79 -3.49 -64.00
N LYS A 7 -9.02 -3.77 -63.55
CA LYS A 7 -9.79 -2.87 -62.65
C LYS A 7 -10.16 -3.46 -61.29
N ILE A 8 -9.57 -4.56 -60.85
CA ILE A 8 -9.97 -5.21 -59.58
C ILE A 8 -9.04 -4.87 -58.38
N LEU A 9 -7.94 -4.12 -58.54
CA LEU A 9 -6.94 -3.98 -57.46
C LEU A 9 -6.54 -2.56 -57.04
N HIS A 10 -7.28 -1.52 -57.40
CA HIS A 10 -7.00 -0.17 -56.89
C HIS A 10 -8.28 0.52 -56.40
N HIS A 11 -8.62 0.26 -55.14
CA HIS A 11 -9.51 1.13 -54.38
C HIS A 11 -8.61 2.16 -53.70
N ASP A 12 -8.45 3.33 -54.30
CA ASP A 12 -7.91 4.50 -53.59
C ASP A 12 -8.87 4.86 -52.45
N PRO A 13 -8.39 5.12 -51.24
CA PRO A 13 -9.23 5.62 -50.16
C PRO A 13 -9.62 7.07 -50.47
N ASP A 14 -10.92 7.31 -50.61
CA ASP A 14 -11.51 8.62 -50.80
C ASP A 14 -11.20 9.54 -49.59
N PRO A 15 -10.50 10.68 -49.75
CA PRO A 15 -10.00 11.48 -48.62
C PRO A 15 -11.07 12.29 -47.85
N GLN A 16 -12.36 11.97 -47.96
CA GLN A 16 -13.44 12.74 -47.32
C GLN A 16 -14.56 11.92 -46.65
N SER A 17 -14.31 10.67 -46.26
CA SER A 17 -15.26 9.99 -45.36
C SER A 17 -14.94 10.33 -43.89
N PRO A 18 -15.86 10.96 -43.13
CA PRO A 18 -15.65 11.11 -41.69
C PRO A 18 -15.59 9.71 -41.08
N SER A 19 -14.50 9.40 -40.39
CA SER A 19 -14.36 8.16 -39.64
C SER A 19 -15.59 7.97 -38.75
N PRO A 20 -16.23 6.78 -38.73
CA PRO A 20 -17.35 6.55 -37.84
C PRO A 20 -16.92 6.85 -36.39
N PRO A 21 -17.79 7.47 -35.58
CA PRO A 21 -17.48 7.69 -34.17
C PRO A 21 -17.10 6.35 -33.54
N PRO A 22 -16.10 6.32 -32.65
CA PRO A 22 -15.70 5.10 -31.98
C PRO A 22 -16.94 4.44 -31.36
N PRO A 23 -17.04 3.10 -31.40
CA PRO A 23 -18.19 2.41 -30.86
C PRO A 23 -18.44 2.86 -29.41
N PRO A 24 -19.70 3.04 -28.99
CA PRO A 24 -20.01 3.42 -27.62
C PRO A 24 -19.31 2.42 -26.68
N ARG A 25 -18.47 2.95 -25.79
CA ARG A 25 -17.73 2.16 -24.82
C ARG A 25 -18.75 1.28 -24.10
N ARG A 26 -18.60 -0.05 -24.18
CA ARG A 26 -19.40 -0.93 -23.34
C ARG A 26 -19.09 -0.54 -21.90
N PRO A 27 -20.08 -0.17 -21.07
CA PRO A 27 -19.80 0.14 -19.68
C PRO A 27 -19.19 -1.12 -19.05
N SER A 28 -17.93 -1.03 -18.65
CA SER A 28 -17.30 -2.08 -17.88
C SER A 28 -18.09 -2.25 -16.59
N THR A 29 -18.45 -3.49 -16.24
CA THR A 29 -19.00 -3.81 -14.91
C THR A 29 -17.95 -3.63 -13.81
N GLN A 30 -16.70 -3.41 -14.20
CA GLN A 30 -15.59 -3.12 -13.31
C GLN A 30 -15.57 -1.62 -12.97
N SER A 31 -15.49 -1.34 -11.66
CA SER A 31 -15.28 0.00 -11.12
C SER A 31 -14.13 0.73 -11.83
N ARG A 32 -14.35 2.00 -12.22
CA ARG A 32 -13.30 2.89 -12.76
C ARG A 32 -12.29 3.32 -11.69
N TYR A 33 -12.54 3.00 -10.43
CA TYR A 33 -11.70 3.41 -9.31
C TYR A 33 -10.61 2.38 -9.05
N HIS A 34 -9.40 2.87 -8.85
CA HIS A 34 -8.24 2.10 -8.43
C HIS A 34 -7.61 2.76 -7.21
N LEU A 35 -7.06 1.96 -6.29
CA LEU A 35 -6.23 2.47 -5.21
C LEU A 35 -4.77 2.17 -5.49
N HIS A 36 -3.92 3.18 -5.32
CA HIS A 36 -2.47 3.06 -5.40
C HIS A 36 -1.82 3.54 -4.11
N ILE A 37 -0.92 2.73 -3.54
CA ILE A 37 -0.21 3.09 -2.31
C ILE A 37 1.05 3.88 -2.69
N ARG A 38 0.97 5.21 -2.63
CA ARG A 38 2.06 6.13 -2.93
C ARG A 38 3.17 6.13 -1.88
N GLN A 39 2.82 5.83 -0.63
CA GLN A 39 3.78 5.63 0.44
C GLN A 39 3.44 4.36 1.20
N GLN A 40 4.35 3.38 1.13
CA GLN A 40 4.22 2.10 1.83
C GLN A 40 4.56 2.25 3.32
N PRO A 41 3.87 1.54 4.23
CA PRO A 41 4.37 1.33 5.58
C PRO A 41 5.67 0.49 5.52
N ILE A 42 6.66 0.84 6.34
CA ILE A 42 7.94 0.14 6.38
C ILE A 42 8.17 -0.53 7.74
N ALA A 43 7.83 0.16 8.82
CA ALA A 43 7.99 -0.34 10.18
C ALA A 43 6.95 0.29 11.11
N ALA A 44 6.70 -0.35 12.25
CA ALA A 44 6.02 0.29 13.37
C ALA A 44 6.62 -0.16 14.69
N ARG A 45 6.31 0.56 15.76
CA ARG A 45 6.60 0.15 17.13
C ARG A 45 5.33 -0.33 17.80
N ALA A 46 5.36 -1.52 18.39
CA ALA A 46 4.28 -2.03 19.21
C ALA A 46 4.01 -1.09 20.38
N CYS A 47 2.74 -0.67 20.57
CA CYS A 47 2.36 0.26 21.64
C CYS A 47 1.78 -0.40 22.90
N GLY A 48 1.55 -1.72 22.90
CA GLY A 48 0.94 -2.42 24.03
C GLY A 48 -0.51 -1.96 24.32
N ALA A 49 -0.98 -2.23 25.54
CA ALA A 49 -2.36 -1.94 25.95
C ALA A 49 -2.65 -0.45 26.19
N GLY A 50 -1.63 0.37 26.50
CA GLY A 50 -1.78 1.80 26.78
C GLY A 50 -1.50 2.70 25.57
N ASP A 51 -2.05 3.91 25.57
CA ASP A 51 -1.87 4.88 24.47
C ASP A 51 -0.72 5.88 24.70
N ARG A 52 -0.08 5.87 25.88
CA ARG A 52 0.96 6.85 26.27
C ARG A 52 2.21 6.81 25.38
N ASP A 53 2.61 5.62 24.94
CA ASP A 53 3.79 5.41 24.09
C ASP A 53 3.42 5.05 22.64
N ARG A 54 2.18 5.36 22.26
CA ARG A 54 1.65 5.09 20.92
C ARG A 54 2.44 5.86 19.86
N ARG A 55 2.96 5.12 18.88
CA ARG A 55 3.65 5.67 17.71
C ARG A 55 2.94 5.24 16.44
N PRO A 56 2.73 6.15 15.49
CA PRO A 56 2.12 5.76 14.24
C PRO A 56 3.07 4.84 13.45
N VAL A 57 2.48 4.03 12.56
CA VAL A 57 3.18 3.29 11.52
C VAL A 57 4.02 4.28 10.70
N ASP A 58 5.24 3.87 10.36
CA ASP A 58 6.25 4.73 9.77
C ASP A 58 6.88 4.11 8.51
N PRO A 59 6.99 4.87 7.41
CA PRO A 59 6.32 6.16 7.19
C PRO A 59 4.78 5.96 7.12
N PRO A 60 3.98 7.02 7.34
CA PRO A 60 2.52 6.88 7.35
C PRO A 60 2.02 6.44 5.97
N PRO A 61 1.12 5.44 5.87
CA PRO A 61 0.60 5.04 4.57
C PRO A 61 -0.14 6.19 3.88
N ILE A 62 0.19 6.44 2.61
CA ILE A 62 -0.49 7.43 1.77
C ILE A 62 -1.02 6.69 0.56
N VAL A 63 -2.34 6.72 0.40
CA VAL A 63 -3.05 6.06 -0.70
C VAL A 63 -3.63 7.11 -1.62
N GLN A 64 -3.52 6.91 -2.92
CA GLN A 64 -4.10 7.78 -3.96
C GLN A 64 -5.20 7.00 -4.69
N ILE A 65 -6.31 7.67 -5.00
CA ILE A 65 -7.29 7.15 -5.95
C ILE A 65 -6.84 7.47 -7.38
N LEU A 66 -6.88 6.47 -8.25
CA LEU A 66 -6.68 6.62 -9.69
C LEU A 66 -7.97 6.27 -10.41
N LEU A 67 -8.30 7.04 -11.43
CA LEU A 67 -9.44 6.82 -12.31
C LEU A 67 -8.98 6.16 -13.60
N ALA A 68 -9.65 5.10 -14.03
CA ALA A 68 -9.45 4.51 -15.33
C ALA A 68 -9.88 5.48 -16.45
N ASP A 69 -9.03 5.58 -17.48
CA ASP A 69 -9.19 6.49 -18.61
C ASP A 69 -9.37 7.96 -18.17
N PHE A 70 -8.61 8.38 -17.16
CA PHE A 70 -8.68 9.73 -16.60
C PHE A 70 -8.30 10.82 -17.60
N ASP A 71 -9.10 11.89 -17.63
CA ASP A 71 -8.82 13.14 -18.33
C ASP A 71 -8.84 14.32 -17.35
N SER A 72 -7.69 14.99 -17.20
CA SER A 72 -7.56 16.15 -16.32
C SER A 72 -8.37 17.37 -16.76
N ASN A 73 -8.76 17.43 -18.03
CA ASN A 73 -9.60 18.51 -18.57
C ASN A 73 -11.10 18.21 -18.45
N SER A 74 -11.47 16.97 -18.08
CA SER A 74 -12.86 16.60 -17.85
C SER A 74 -13.34 17.12 -16.50
N GLN A 75 -14.38 17.94 -16.52
CA GLN A 75 -15.00 18.43 -15.28
C GLN A 75 -15.57 17.27 -14.44
N GLU A 76 -16.13 16.25 -15.09
CA GLU A 76 -16.67 15.06 -14.42
C GLU A 76 -15.58 14.32 -13.63
N ASP A 77 -14.42 14.08 -14.23
CA ASP A 77 -13.32 13.39 -13.54
C ASP A 77 -12.75 14.25 -12.39
N ARG A 78 -12.75 15.59 -12.54
CA ARG A 78 -12.36 16.51 -11.46
C ARG A 78 -13.35 16.51 -10.30
N ASP A 79 -14.64 16.45 -10.60
CA ASP A 79 -15.71 16.37 -9.61
C ASP A 79 -15.65 15.03 -8.86
N LEU A 80 -15.37 13.93 -9.56
CA LEU A 80 -15.13 12.62 -8.94
C LEU A 80 -13.94 12.65 -7.98
N LEU A 81 -12.80 13.26 -8.36
CA LEU A 81 -11.66 13.38 -7.45
C LEU A 81 -12.00 14.19 -6.19
N GLN A 82 -12.88 15.19 -6.30
CA GLN A 82 -13.28 16.06 -5.19
C GLN A 82 -14.46 15.54 -4.36
N ASP A 83 -15.10 14.44 -4.78
CA ASP A 83 -16.31 13.94 -4.10
C ASP A 83 -16.03 13.63 -2.62
N PRO A 84 -16.62 14.40 -1.67
CA PRO A 84 -16.35 14.23 -0.25
C PRO A 84 -16.97 12.95 0.32
N ARG A 85 -17.78 12.24 -0.47
CA ARG A 85 -18.46 11.01 -0.06
C ARG A 85 -17.55 9.79 -0.11
N PHE A 86 -16.34 9.91 -0.68
CA PHE A 86 -15.36 8.85 -0.60
C PHE A 86 -14.82 8.67 0.82
N THR A 87 -14.46 7.43 1.15
CA THR A 87 -13.73 7.09 2.37
C THR A 87 -12.89 5.85 2.10
N VAL A 88 -11.67 5.83 2.62
CA VAL A 88 -10.83 4.62 2.62
C VAL A 88 -10.72 4.07 4.04
N GLY A 89 -11.14 2.82 4.21
CA GLY A 89 -10.93 2.06 5.45
C GLY A 89 -9.65 1.24 5.39
N CYS A 90 -8.96 1.11 6.52
CA CYS A 90 -7.74 0.34 6.69
C CYS A 90 -7.97 -0.84 7.64
N LEU A 91 -7.56 -2.02 7.21
CA LEU A 91 -7.62 -3.27 7.97
C LEU A 91 -6.20 -3.84 8.12
N LEU A 92 -5.95 -4.51 9.25
CA LEU A 92 -4.65 -5.11 9.57
C LEU A 92 -4.73 -6.63 9.48
N PHE A 93 -3.79 -7.24 8.76
CA PHE A 93 -3.71 -8.68 8.59
C PHE A 93 -2.34 -9.21 9.02
N PRO A 94 -2.26 -10.24 9.88
CA PRO A 94 -1.00 -10.90 10.16
C PRO A 94 -0.49 -11.63 8.91
N VAL A 95 0.82 -11.65 8.74
CA VAL A 95 1.49 -12.44 7.70
C VAL A 95 2.19 -13.60 8.39
N SER A 96 1.78 -14.81 8.06
CA SER A 96 2.58 -15.98 8.40
C SER A 96 3.91 -15.86 7.65
N PRO A 97 5.06 -15.97 8.32
CA PRO A 97 6.30 -16.21 7.60
C PRO A 97 6.08 -17.52 6.84
N SER A 98 5.88 -17.45 5.53
CA SER A 98 5.89 -18.65 4.70
C SER A 98 7.19 -19.36 5.03
N LEU A 99 7.11 -20.62 5.48
CA LEU A 99 8.31 -21.45 5.58
C LEU A 99 9.06 -21.26 4.25
N PRO A 100 10.36 -20.92 4.27
CA PRO A 100 11.13 -21.06 3.05
C PRO A 100 10.89 -22.50 2.59
N TRP A 101 10.38 -22.62 1.37
CA TRP A 101 10.29 -23.84 0.58
C TRP A 101 11.28 -24.88 1.11
N ALA A 102 10.77 -26.04 1.53
CA ALA A 102 11.63 -27.12 1.98
C ALA A 102 12.63 -27.41 0.86
N GLU A 103 13.90 -27.09 1.11
CA GLU A 103 15.02 -27.62 0.34
C GLU A 103 14.76 -29.12 0.15
N PRO A 104 14.75 -29.66 -1.08
CA PRO A 104 14.61 -31.08 -1.30
C PRO A 104 15.73 -31.76 -0.52
N THR A 105 15.37 -32.53 0.50
CA THR A 105 16.31 -33.35 1.25
C THR A 105 17.00 -34.30 0.28
N GLU A 106 18.23 -33.97 -0.13
CA GLU A 106 19.14 -34.92 -0.73
C GLU A 106 19.43 -36.01 0.31
N THR A 107 18.89 -37.19 0.04
CA THR A 107 19.17 -38.41 0.79
C THR A 107 20.60 -38.84 0.53
N HIS A 108 21.53 -38.49 1.42
CA HIS A 108 22.82 -39.18 1.50
C HIS A 108 22.77 -40.31 2.54
N PRO A 109 23.10 -41.55 2.16
CA PRO A 109 22.97 -42.71 3.02
C PRO A 109 24.03 -42.73 4.13
N ARG A 110 23.57 -43.22 5.29
CA ARG A 110 24.32 -43.48 6.51
C ARG A 110 25.56 -44.34 6.27
N GLU A 111 26.74 -43.83 6.63
CA GLU A 111 27.86 -44.68 7.03
C GLU A 111 27.99 -44.69 8.55
N ARG A 112 27.75 -45.87 9.13
CA ARG A 112 28.03 -46.18 10.52
C ARG A 112 29.54 -46.38 10.66
N LYS A 113 30.20 -45.60 11.52
CA LYS A 113 31.46 -46.01 12.12
C LYS A 113 31.36 -45.92 13.64
N ARG A 114 31.42 -47.09 14.26
CA ARG A 114 31.60 -47.30 15.70
C ARG A 114 33.06 -47.01 16.01
N ASP A 115 33.35 -46.44 17.18
CA ASP A 115 34.51 -46.68 18.05
C ASP A 115 34.28 -45.83 19.34
N HIS A 116 33.84 -46.46 20.43
CA HIS A 116 34.60 -46.86 21.64
C HIS A 116 35.13 -45.71 22.53
N ASP A 117 34.49 -45.61 23.70
CA ASP A 117 34.95 -45.21 25.04
C ASP A 117 35.91 -44.03 25.25
N ARG A 118 35.41 -43.01 25.97
CA ARG A 118 36.07 -42.51 27.19
C ARG A 118 35.12 -41.75 28.11
N ASP A 119 35.24 -42.10 29.38
CA ASP A 119 34.52 -41.65 30.57
C ASP A 119 34.65 -40.15 30.93
N GLN A 120 33.56 -39.70 31.55
CA GLN A 120 33.44 -38.86 32.76
C GLN A 120 33.52 -37.32 32.75
N ASP A 121 32.57 -36.82 33.56
CA ASP A 121 32.42 -35.56 34.26
C ASP A 121 31.95 -34.32 33.50
N ARG A 122 30.64 -34.08 33.61
CA ARG A 122 30.07 -32.73 33.55
C ARG A 122 29.03 -32.55 34.65
N ASP A 123 29.41 -31.72 35.61
CA ASP A 123 28.62 -31.22 36.73
C ASP A 123 27.20 -30.81 36.32
N GLN A 124 26.21 -31.42 36.96
CA GLN A 124 24.83 -30.93 36.98
C GLN A 124 24.77 -29.75 37.96
N ASN A 125 24.80 -28.52 37.44
CA ASN A 125 24.50 -27.34 38.23
C ASN A 125 23.01 -26.98 38.06
N PRO A 126 22.14 -27.25 39.05
CA PRO A 126 20.69 -27.12 38.94
C PRO A 126 20.19 -25.66 38.82
N ASP A 127 21.06 -24.66 39.01
CA ASP A 127 20.70 -23.24 38.90
C ASP A 127 20.62 -22.74 37.44
N LEU A 128 21.41 -23.31 36.52
CA LEU A 128 21.41 -22.91 35.10
C LEU A 128 20.20 -23.45 34.33
N GLU A 129 19.68 -24.62 34.72
CA GLU A 129 18.43 -25.15 34.16
C GLU A 129 17.21 -24.36 34.65
N ARG A 130 17.26 -23.81 35.87
CA ARG A 130 16.23 -22.92 36.40
C ARG A 130 16.20 -21.55 35.71
N GLU A 131 17.34 -21.02 35.28
CA GLU A 131 17.38 -19.80 34.47
C GLU A 131 16.89 -20.03 33.04
N ARG A 132 17.25 -21.15 32.40
CA ARG A 132 16.71 -21.53 31.08
C ARG A 132 15.21 -21.82 31.10
N ALA A 133 14.71 -22.44 32.16
CA ALA A 133 13.27 -22.63 32.35
C ALA A 133 12.53 -21.29 32.48
N ARG A 134 13.10 -20.33 33.24
CA ARG A 134 12.54 -18.97 33.40
C ARG A 134 12.63 -18.12 32.13
N GLU A 135 13.62 -18.33 31.28
CA GLU A 135 13.69 -17.69 29.95
C GLU A 135 12.67 -18.30 28.98
N SER A 136 12.46 -19.62 29.02
CA SER A 136 11.43 -20.30 28.20
C SER A 136 9.98 -19.97 28.62
N GLU A 137 9.75 -19.73 29.92
CA GLU A 137 8.44 -19.29 30.45
C GLU A 137 8.13 -17.82 30.11
N ARG A 138 9.15 -16.99 29.83
CA ARG A 138 8.95 -15.60 29.36
C ARG A 138 8.74 -15.50 27.86
N GLU A 139 9.18 -16.48 27.09
CA GLU A 139 9.06 -16.50 25.62
C GLU A 139 7.74 -17.15 25.14
N THR A 140 7.05 -17.89 26.01
CA THR A 140 5.81 -18.60 25.69
C THR A 140 4.52 -17.83 26.02
N ASP A 141 4.61 -16.64 26.60
CA ASP A 141 3.45 -15.80 26.98
C ASP A 141 2.85 -14.98 25.82
N GLY A 142 3.22 -15.29 24.57
CA GLY A 142 2.84 -14.54 23.36
C GLY A 142 1.83 -15.22 22.43
N ILE A 143 1.36 -16.44 22.73
CA ILE A 143 0.34 -17.10 21.91
C ILE A 143 -1.01 -16.88 22.58
N ALA A 144 -1.72 -15.86 22.09
CA ALA A 144 -3.07 -15.52 22.54
C ALA A 144 -3.98 -16.76 22.48
N ARG A 145 -4.38 -17.25 23.65
CA ARG A 145 -5.50 -18.18 23.76
C ARG A 145 -6.77 -17.41 23.43
N THR A 146 -7.52 -17.95 22.47
CA THR A 146 -8.90 -17.56 22.20
C THR A 146 -9.71 -17.93 23.43
N ASP A 147 -10.00 -16.93 24.27
CA ASP A 147 -11.21 -16.77 25.08
C ASP A 147 -10.89 -15.78 26.20
N ASP A 148 -11.22 -14.49 26.00
CA ASP A 148 -11.78 -13.64 27.06
C ASP A 148 -12.21 -12.25 26.54
N ASN A 149 -13.40 -11.88 27.01
CA ASN A 149 -14.14 -10.64 26.81
C ASN A 149 -13.25 -9.40 27.10
N PHE A 150 -13.24 -8.39 26.22
CA PHE A 150 -12.45 -7.12 26.25
C PHE A 150 -11.03 -7.12 25.63
N SER A 151 -10.78 -7.88 24.56
CA SER A 151 -9.53 -7.70 23.78
C SER A 151 -9.49 -6.32 23.10
N THR A 152 -8.54 -5.46 23.49
CA THR A 152 -8.32 -4.17 22.83
C THR A 152 -7.98 -4.38 21.36
N PRO A 153 -8.58 -3.63 20.41
CA PRO A 153 -8.29 -3.80 18.99
C PRO A 153 -6.79 -3.70 18.69
N LEU A 154 -6.28 -4.66 17.90
CA LEU A 154 -4.86 -4.74 17.55
C LEU A 154 -4.38 -3.51 16.77
N LEU A 155 -5.24 -2.97 15.89
CA LEU A 155 -5.05 -1.70 15.20
C LEU A 155 -5.72 -0.59 16.02
N SER A 156 -5.01 0.50 16.27
CA SER A 156 -5.48 1.65 17.07
C SER A 156 -5.25 2.97 16.33
N GLY A 157 -6.12 3.96 16.58
CA GLY A 157 -6.11 5.27 15.94
C GLY A 157 -7.13 5.40 14.82
N LYS A 158 -6.82 6.20 13.80
CA LYS A 158 -7.75 6.53 12.71
C LYS A 158 -7.66 5.53 11.57
N ALA A 159 -8.54 4.53 11.60
CA ALA A 159 -8.63 3.48 10.58
C ALA A 159 -9.45 3.86 9.33
N PHE A 160 -10.13 5.00 9.34
CA PHE A 160 -10.91 5.51 8.21
C PHE A 160 -10.47 6.94 7.89
N MET A 161 -10.25 7.22 6.60
CA MET A 161 -9.80 8.52 6.13
C MET A 161 -10.71 9.05 5.03
N SER A 162 -11.01 10.34 5.13
CA SER A 162 -11.68 11.15 4.10
C SER A 162 -10.69 11.56 3.00
N PRO A 163 -11.17 11.88 1.80
CA PRO A 163 -10.32 12.35 0.71
C PRO A 163 -9.65 13.68 1.06
N PHE A 164 -8.40 13.81 0.65
CA PHE A 164 -7.62 15.05 0.66
C PHE A 164 -7.25 15.38 -0.79
N TYR A 165 -8.04 16.27 -1.39
CA TYR A 165 -7.84 16.73 -2.76
C TYR A 165 -6.74 17.80 -2.84
N VAL A 166 -5.95 17.75 -3.90
CA VAL A 166 -4.98 18.79 -4.28
C VAL A 166 -5.09 19.05 -5.78
N ASP A 167 -4.96 20.33 -6.17
CA ASP A 167 -4.98 20.71 -7.58
C ASP A 167 -3.74 20.26 -8.36
N ALA A 168 -2.62 20.04 -7.67
CA ALA A 168 -1.38 19.52 -8.23
C ALA A 168 -0.72 18.54 -7.26
N ASP A 169 -0.32 17.37 -7.77
CA ASP A 169 0.43 16.36 -7.03
C ASP A 169 1.73 16.96 -6.46
N PRO A 170 1.98 16.89 -5.13
CA PRO A 170 3.19 17.45 -4.53
C PRO A 170 4.46 16.63 -4.80
N ASP A 171 4.35 15.43 -5.36
CA ASP A 171 5.50 14.61 -5.78
C ASP A 171 5.24 13.97 -7.15
N PRO A 172 5.22 14.78 -8.23
CA PRO A 172 4.85 14.32 -9.57
C PRO A 172 5.84 13.32 -10.17
N ASN A 173 7.09 13.30 -9.67
CA ASN A 173 8.12 12.37 -10.11
C ASN A 173 7.84 10.93 -9.65
N SER A 174 7.17 10.76 -8.50
CA SER A 174 6.75 9.44 -7.99
C SER A 174 5.30 9.10 -8.34
N ALA A 175 4.58 9.99 -9.01
CA ALA A 175 3.18 9.81 -9.33
C ALA A 175 2.98 8.69 -10.38
N PRO A 176 2.12 7.70 -10.11
CA PRO A 176 1.79 6.65 -11.07
C PRO A 176 0.94 7.22 -12.20
N ALA A 177 1.02 6.60 -13.37
CA ALA A 177 0.05 6.87 -14.42
C ALA A 177 -1.32 6.31 -14.03
N HIS A 178 -2.38 7.01 -14.44
CA HIS A 178 -3.73 6.47 -14.38
C HIS A 178 -3.85 5.25 -15.31
N PRO A 179 -4.60 4.20 -14.92
CA PRO A 179 -4.79 3.04 -15.77
C PRO A 179 -5.61 3.42 -17.02
N SER A 180 -5.30 2.81 -18.16
CA SER A 180 -6.12 2.91 -19.36
C SER A 180 -6.79 1.58 -19.65
N SER A 181 -8.04 1.65 -20.11
CA SER A 181 -8.84 0.48 -20.51
C SER A 181 -8.43 -0.08 -21.87
N MET A 182 -7.66 0.67 -22.65
CA MET A 182 -7.04 0.22 -23.90
C MET A 182 -5.70 -0.42 -23.54
N ILE A 183 -5.65 -1.75 -23.50
CA ILE A 183 -4.39 -2.48 -23.50
C ILE A 183 -3.79 -2.28 -24.89
N ASP A 184 -2.93 -1.27 -25.08
CA ASP A 184 -2.14 -1.19 -26.30
C ASP A 184 -1.09 -2.32 -26.28
N PRO A 185 -1.14 -3.29 -27.22
CA PRO A 185 -0.17 -4.37 -27.27
C PRO A 185 1.22 -3.94 -27.75
N HIS A 186 1.45 -2.65 -28.03
CA HIS A 186 2.71 -2.13 -28.56
C HIS A 186 3.15 -0.85 -27.82
N PRO A 187 4.20 -0.89 -26.99
CA PRO A 187 4.80 0.30 -26.41
C PRO A 187 5.77 0.89 -27.44
N GLU A 188 5.27 1.46 -28.54
CA GLU A 188 6.15 2.20 -29.46
C GLU A 188 6.18 3.68 -29.07
N THR A 189 7.28 4.01 -28.39
CA THR A 189 7.80 5.32 -28.06
C THR A 189 7.77 6.29 -29.23
N SER A 190 6.73 7.13 -29.31
CA SER A 190 6.80 8.40 -30.04
C SER A 190 7.40 9.48 -29.13
N PRO A 191 8.58 10.06 -29.45
CA PRO A 191 9.25 11.04 -28.59
C PRO A 191 8.45 12.32 -28.36
N HIS A 192 7.50 12.66 -29.24
CA HIS A 192 6.60 13.80 -29.05
C HIS A 192 5.53 13.58 -27.95
N ASN A 193 5.14 12.33 -27.68
CA ASN A 193 4.13 12.05 -26.65
C ASN A 193 4.73 12.11 -25.23
N VAL A 194 6.01 11.75 -25.08
CA VAL A 194 6.72 11.71 -23.78
C VAL A 194 6.81 13.10 -23.13
N TYR A 195 7.07 14.16 -23.92
CA TYR A 195 7.14 15.53 -23.40
C TYR A 195 5.79 16.06 -22.94
N ASN A 196 4.71 15.76 -23.68
CA ASN A 196 3.36 16.13 -23.29
C ASN A 196 2.91 15.39 -22.02
N HIS A 197 3.27 14.10 -21.87
CA HIS A 197 2.97 13.32 -20.67
C HIS A 197 3.80 13.70 -19.43
N ALA A 198 4.98 14.31 -19.60
CA ALA A 198 5.78 14.81 -18.49
C ALA A 198 5.27 16.17 -17.99
N ALA A 199 4.95 17.08 -18.92
CA ALA A 199 4.38 18.38 -18.58
C ALA A 199 2.97 18.26 -17.94
N SER A 200 2.17 17.30 -18.41
CA SER A 200 0.83 17.05 -17.84
C SER A 200 0.88 16.54 -16.40
N ARG A 201 1.94 15.81 -16.00
CA ARG A 201 2.07 15.27 -14.63
C ARG A 201 2.37 16.34 -13.57
N LEU A 202 3.02 17.44 -13.94
CA LEU A 202 3.39 18.50 -13.00
C LEU A 202 2.18 19.25 -12.41
N HIS A 203 1.04 19.23 -13.10
CA HIS A 203 -0.18 19.93 -12.70
C HIS A 203 -1.37 18.97 -12.61
N GLN A 204 -1.11 17.68 -12.43
CA GLN A 204 -2.18 16.69 -12.36
C GLN A 204 -2.86 16.78 -10.98
N PRO A 205 -4.18 17.01 -10.92
CA PRO A 205 -4.89 16.96 -9.66
C PRO A 205 -4.90 15.55 -9.10
N ALA A 206 -4.93 15.42 -7.79
CA ALA A 206 -4.88 14.14 -7.11
C ALA A 206 -5.69 14.15 -5.82
N THR A 207 -6.19 12.98 -5.45
CA THR A 207 -6.90 12.78 -4.18
C THR A 207 -6.22 11.69 -3.38
N PHE A 208 -5.85 12.05 -2.15
CA PHE A 208 -5.12 11.20 -1.23
C PHE A 208 -5.95 10.82 0.00
N PHE A 209 -5.63 9.67 0.57
CA PHE A 209 -6.11 9.19 1.86
C PHE A 209 -4.89 8.91 2.71
N ILE A 210 -4.73 9.69 3.78
CA ILE A 210 -3.45 9.82 4.50
C ILE A 210 -3.60 9.23 5.91
N PHE A 211 -2.96 8.09 6.15
CA PHE A 211 -3.03 7.35 7.40
C PHE A 211 -1.93 7.78 8.37
N ALA A 212 -1.96 9.03 8.81
CA ALA A 212 -0.95 9.61 9.71
C ALA A 212 -1.04 9.12 11.17
N ASP A 213 -2.13 8.43 11.52
CA ASP A 213 -2.48 8.06 12.88
C ASP A 213 -2.92 6.58 13.00
N LEU A 214 -2.16 5.66 12.40
CA LEU A 214 -2.34 4.21 12.60
C LEU A 214 -1.27 3.68 13.55
N SER A 215 -1.63 2.91 14.57
CA SER A 215 -0.68 2.23 15.46
C SER A 215 -1.08 0.79 15.69
N ILE A 216 -0.10 -0.06 15.99
CA ILE A 216 -0.31 -1.50 16.16
C ILE A 216 0.17 -1.90 17.56
N ARG A 217 -0.66 -2.67 18.27
CA ARG A 217 -0.42 -2.99 19.69
C ARG A 217 0.61 -4.08 19.91
N SER A 218 0.66 -5.07 19.02
CA SER A 218 1.54 -6.24 19.15
C SER A 218 2.63 -6.27 18.09
N ALA A 219 3.79 -6.81 18.47
CA ALA A 219 4.88 -7.07 17.54
C ALA A 219 4.54 -8.24 16.61
N GLY A 220 5.11 -8.22 15.39
CA GLY A 220 4.85 -9.24 14.39
C GLY A 220 5.05 -8.73 12.96
N LEU A 221 4.77 -9.59 11.98
CA LEU A 221 4.76 -9.25 10.58
C LEU A 221 3.32 -9.07 10.09
N TYR A 222 3.04 -7.94 9.43
CA TYR A 222 1.69 -7.58 9.04
C TYR A 222 1.62 -6.99 7.63
N ARG A 223 0.42 -6.96 7.06
CA ARG A 223 0.03 -6.17 5.89
C ARG A 223 -1.20 -5.34 6.21
N LEU A 224 -1.34 -4.21 5.54
CA LEU A 224 -2.54 -3.39 5.55
C LEU A 224 -3.35 -3.64 4.27
N GLN A 225 -4.67 -3.76 4.41
CA GLN A 225 -5.61 -3.69 3.31
C GLN A 225 -6.33 -2.35 3.36
N PHE A 226 -6.37 -1.65 2.25
CA PHE A 226 -7.12 -0.40 2.06
C PHE A 226 -8.33 -0.68 1.18
N ARG A 227 -9.51 -0.24 1.61
CA ARG A 227 -10.78 -0.47 0.90
C ARG A 227 -11.46 0.86 0.65
N LEU A 228 -11.69 1.20 -0.62
CA LEU A 228 -12.40 2.39 -1.03
C LEU A 228 -13.91 2.15 -0.98
N MET A 229 -14.61 3.10 -0.39
CA MET A 229 -16.05 3.12 -0.27
C MET A 229 -16.57 4.52 -0.63
N ASN A 230 -17.80 4.60 -1.15
CA ASN A 230 -18.52 5.87 -1.32
C ASN A 230 -19.88 5.73 -0.65
N TRP A 231 -20.13 6.52 0.39
CA TRP A 231 -21.37 6.39 1.16
C TRP A 231 -22.58 7.04 0.47
N GLY A 232 -22.37 7.92 -0.53
CA GLY A 232 -23.42 8.46 -1.38
C GLY A 232 -24.17 7.39 -2.17
N SER A 233 -23.50 6.30 -2.54
CA SER A 233 -24.16 5.17 -3.21
C SER A 233 -25.29 4.56 -2.39
N VAL A 234 -25.20 4.59 -1.05
CA VAL A 234 -26.27 4.11 -0.17
C VAL A 234 -27.47 5.06 -0.22
N GLU A 235 -27.23 6.36 -0.18
CA GLU A 235 -28.29 7.38 -0.26
C GLU A 235 -29.03 7.33 -1.60
N ASP A 236 -28.28 7.14 -2.69
CA ASP A 236 -28.82 7.18 -4.04
C ASP A 236 -29.55 5.87 -4.43
N THR A 237 -29.09 4.71 -3.92
CA THR A 237 -29.57 3.38 -4.37
C THR A 237 -30.25 2.53 -3.30
N GLY A 238 -30.10 2.88 -2.02
CA GLY A 238 -30.55 2.07 -0.89
C GLY A 238 -29.81 0.73 -0.72
N GLN A 239 -28.76 0.48 -1.50
CA GLN A 239 -27.95 -0.74 -1.43
C GLN A 239 -26.83 -0.60 -0.39
N SER A 240 -26.37 -1.73 0.14
CA SER A 240 -25.19 -1.75 1.02
C SER A 240 -23.98 -1.15 0.31
N MET A 241 -23.21 -0.31 1.02
CA MET A 241 -22.04 0.37 0.47
C MET A 241 -21.03 -0.63 -0.14
N PRO A 242 -20.86 -0.67 -1.47
CA PRO A 242 -19.95 -1.62 -2.11
C PRO A 242 -18.50 -1.19 -1.88
N ILE A 243 -17.59 -2.16 -1.98
CA ILE A 243 -16.16 -1.86 -2.08
C ILE A 243 -15.85 -1.54 -3.53
N LEU A 244 -15.40 -0.32 -3.76
CA LEU A 244 -15.15 0.21 -5.10
C LEU A 244 -13.75 -0.15 -5.62
N ALA A 245 -12.78 -0.27 -4.72
CA ALA A 245 -11.40 -0.64 -5.03
C ALA A 245 -10.68 -1.11 -3.76
N GLU A 246 -9.64 -1.93 -3.93
CA GLU A 246 -8.79 -2.38 -2.83
C GLU A 246 -7.31 -2.27 -3.19
N ALA A 247 -6.47 -2.03 -2.18
CA ALA A 247 -5.02 -2.11 -2.31
C ALA A 247 -4.40 -2.76 -1.07
N TRP A 248 -3.34 -3.54 -1.27
CA TRP A 248 -2.61 -4.23 -0.21
C TRP A 248 -1.20 -3.65 -0.07
N SER A 249 -0.80 -3.30 1.15
CA SER A 249 0.57 -2.86 1.42
C SER A 249 1.56 -4.00 1.22
N ASN A 250 2.85 -3.68 1.14
CA ASN A 250 3.88 -4.68 1.36
C ASN A 250 3.84 -5.18 2.82
N PRO A 251 4.33 -6.41 3.10
CA PRO A 251 4.57 -6.84 4.47
C PRO A 251 5.54 -5.88 5.17
N PHE A 252 5.27 -5.55 6.43
CA PHE A 252 6.12 -4.69 7.23
C PHE A 252 6.18 -5.19 8.69
N HIS A 253 7.30 -4.89 9.34
CA HIS A 253 7.56 -5.37 10.70
C HIS A 253 7.05 -4.38 11.74
N VAL A 254 6.35 -4.91 12.74
CA VAL A 254 6.03 -4.22 13.98
C VAL A 254 7.00 -4.71 15.03
N TYR A 255 7.91 -3.84 15.44
CA TYR A 255 8.99 -4.17 16.37
C TYR A 255 8.53 -4.03 17.83
N PRO A 256 9.05 -4.87 18.74
CA PRO A 256 9.06 -4.55 20.15
C PRO A 256 9.71 -3.19 20.41
N ALA A 257 9.34 -2.55 21.53
CA ALA A 257 9.82 -1.22 21.87
C ALA A 257 11.35 -1.07 21.88
N LYS A 258 12.05 -2.12 22.32
CA LYS A 258 13.52 -2.17 22.44
C LYS A 258 14.24 -2.27 21.09
N ASP A 259 13.61 -2.88 20.09
CA ASP A 259 14.24 -3.21 18.80
C ASP A 259 13.80 -2.26 17.68
N PHE A 260 12.93 -1.29 18.00
CA PHE A 260 12.42 -0.34 17.02
C PHE A 260 13.55 0.59 16.53
N PRO A 261 13.85 0.63 15.22
CA PRO A 261 14.99 1.38 14.66
C PRO A 261 14.82 2.90 14.74
N GLY A 262 13.69 3.39 15.24
CA GLY A 262 13.34 4.80 15.23
C GLY A 262 12.43 5.15 14.06
N MET A 263 11.91 6.37 14.11
CA MET A 263 11.05 6.92 13.06
C MET A 263 11.93 7.53 11.98
N ARG A 264 11.54 7.37 10.73
CA ARG A 264 12.29 7.82 9.55
C ARG A 264 12.05 9.31 9.28
N ASP A 265 12.91 9.85 8.45
CA ASP A 265 12.71 11.18 7.87
C ASP A 265 11.49 11.17 6.93
N SER A 266 10.84 12.32 6.83
CA SER A 266 9.66 12.48 5.98
C SER A 266 10.05 12.43 4.50
N SER A 267 9.23 11.76 3.71
CA SER A 267 9.37 11.76 2.26
C SER A 267 8.96 13.12 1.69
N ILE A 268 9.38 13.38 0.44
CA ILE A 268 8.96 14.55 -0.34
C ILE A 268 7.43 14.64 -0.39
N LEU A 269 6.75 13.53 -0.69
CA LEU A 269 5.29 13.45 -0.70
C LEU A 269 4.66 13.86 0.64
N ALA A 270 5.18 13.34 1.76
CA ALA A 270 4.64 13.64 3.08
C ALA A 270 4.90 15.10 3.49
N GLU A 271 6.06 15.67 3.12
CA GLU A 271 6.35 17.09 3.34
C GLU A 271 5.46 17.99 2.49
N GLY A 272 5.32 17.70 1.20
CA GLY A 272 4.48 18.49 0.30
C GLY A 272 3.00 18.45 0.68
N LEU A 273 2.45 17.29 1.07
CA LEU A 273 1.07 17.20 1.57
C LEU A 273 0.86 18.00 2.86
N LYS A 274 1.87 18.05 3.73
CA LYS A 274 1.83 18.88 4.94
C LYS A 274 1.80 20.37 4.59
N GLU A 275 2.62 20.79 3.64
CA GLU A 275 2.69 22.17 3.15
C GLU A 275 1.38 22.60 2.46
N LEU A 276 0.72 21.67 1.77
CA LEU A 276 -0.60 21.85 1.17
C LEU A 276 -1.76 21.84 2.19
N GLY A 277 -1.46 21.71 3.50
CA GLY A 277 -2.45 21.91 4.56
C GLY A 277 -2.93 20.64 5.26
N PHE A 278 -2.38 19.45 4.98
CA PHE A 278 -2.69 18.25 5.76
C PHE A 278 -1.99 18.29 7.13
N VAL A 279 -2.60 18.98 8.09
CA VAL A 279 -1.97 19.33 9.38
C VAL A 279 -1.70 18.14 10.30
N GLU A 280 -2.32 16.97 10.09
CA GLU A 280 -2.12 15.80 10.96
C GLU A 280 -0.77 15.10 10.71
N LEU A 281 -0.15 15.31 9.54
CA LEU A 281 1.18 14.78 9.26
C LEU A 281 2.25 15.45 10.14
N LYS A 282 3.08 14.62 10.77
CA LYS A 282 4.23 15.07 11.56
C LYS A 282 5.50 14.90 10.74
N THR A 283 6.04 16.00 10.22
CA THR A 283 7.26 15.97 9.42
C THR A 283 8.53 15.91 10.27
N ARG A 284 9.56 15.21 9.81
CA ARG A 284 10.85 14.97 10.48
C ARG A 284 11.97 15.01 9.44
N GLY A 285 13.15 15.50 9.82
CA GLY A 285 14.31 15.60 8.91
C GLY A 285 15.25 16.74 9.28
N HIS A 286 16.33 16.89 8.50
CA HIS A 286 17.40 17.84 8.78
C HIS A 286 16.88 19.29 8.90
N GLY A 287 17.10 19.92 10.06
CA GLY A 287 16.65 21.29 10.37
C GLY A 287 15.31 21.39 11.13
N LYS A 288 14.49 20.34 11.16
CA LYS A 288 13.21 20.30 11.87
C LYS A 288 13.38 19.53 13.19
N GLY A 289 13.83 20.21 14.24
CA GLY A 289 14.06 19.59 15.55
C GLY A 289 14.90 20.36 16.58
N LYS A 290 15.41 21.56 16.24
CA LYS A 290 15.98 22.45 17.27
C LYS A 290 14.85 23.04 18.10
N GLY A 291 14.43 22.29 19.13
CA GLY A 291 13.61 22.79 20.20
C GLY A 291 14.17 24.13 20.66
N LYS A 292 13.33 25.17 20.62
CA LYS A 292 13.62 26.49 21.14
C LYS A 292 13.98 26.30 22.61
N LYS A 293 15.28 26.22 22.94
CA LYS A 293 15.76 26.31 24.32
C LYS A 293 15.23 27.64 24.83
N ARG A 294 14.18 27.59 25.64
CA ARG A 294 13.73 28.74 26.43
C ARG A 294 14.92 29.09 27.32
N ARG A 295 15.57 30.21 26.98
CA ARG A 295 16.44 30.93 27.89
C ARG A 295 15.60 31.56 28.99
#